data_AF-A0AAD2AZM5-F1
#
_entry.id   AF-A0AAD2AZM5-F1
#
_cell.length_a   1.000
_cell.length_b   1.000
_cell.length_c   1.000
_cell.angle_alpha   90.00
_cell.angle_beta   90.00
_cell.angle_gamma   90.00
#
_symmetry.space_group_name_H-M   'P 1'
#
loop_
_entity.id
_entity.type
_entity.pdbx_description
1 polymer ?
#
loop_
_entity_poly.entity_id
_entity_poly.type
_entity_poly.pdbx_seq_one_letter_code
_entity_poly.pdbx_strand_id
1 'polypeptide(L)' 'MDIPEARKAAEEMLDKILKTQPTLFQNGLHANEKSGEAMARFCEQFIEAYSAYLFERVHQ' A
#
# COMPACT_ATOMS: atom_id res chain seq x y z
N MET A 1 18.20 2.78 7.14
CA MET A 1 16.91 2.07 7.11
C MET A 1 17.14 0.79 6.35
N ASP A 2 16.82 -0.35 6.96
CA ASP A 2 16.93 -1.64 6.28
C ASP A 2 15.61 -2.02 5.55
N ILE A 3 15.62 -3.15 4.82
CA ILE A 3 14.46 -3.61 4.06
C ILE A 3 13.24 -3.89 4.97
N PRO A 4 13.39 -4.60 6.12
CA PRO A 4 12.29 -4.78 7.07
C PRO A 4 11.68 -3.47 7.59
N GLU A 5 12.50 -2.48 7.94
CA GLU A 5 12.05 -1.17 8.40
C GLU A 5 11.28 -0.41 7.30
N ALA A 6 11.78 -0.44 6.06
CA ALA A 6 11.13 0.19 4.92
C ALA A 6 9.76 -0.44 4.62
N ARG A 7 9.66 -1.77 4.74
CA ARG A 7 8.41 -2.51 4.57
C ARG A 7 7.40 -2.13 5.65
N LYS A 8 7.83 -2.09 6.92
CA LYS A 8 6.99 -1.66 8.04
C LYS A 8 6.47 -0.24 7.87
N ALA A 9 7.33 0.70 7.45
CA ALA A 9 6.92 2.07 7.18
C ALA A 9 5.88 2.16 6.04
N ALA A 10 5.98 1.30 5.03
CA ALA A 10 4.99 1.21 3.96
C ALA A 10 3.64 0.67 4.45
N GLU A 11 3.64 -0.35 5.32
CA GLU A 11 2.43 -0.88 5.96
C GLU A 11 1.73 0.19 6.82
N GLU A 12 2.48 0.93 7.64
CA GLU A 12 1.96 2.03 8.46
C GLU A 12 1.36 3.17 7.62
N MET A 13 2.00 3.49 6.49
CA MET A 13 1.48 4.50 5.56
C MET A 13 0.20 4.03 4.88
N LEU A 14 0.14 2.76 4.44
CA LEU A 14 -1.06 2.18 3.83
C LEU A 14 -2.24 2.19 4.82
N ASP A 15 -2.02 1.79 6.06
CA ASP A 15 -3.04 1.84 7.12
C ASP A 15 -3.55 3.28 7.35
N LYS A 16 -2.64 4.26 7.36
CA LYS A 16 -3.03 5.68 7.46
C LYS A 16 -3.86 6.15 6.26
N ILE A 17 -3.51 5.75 5.04
CA ILE A 17 -4.29 6.07 3.84
C ILE A 17 -5.69 5.47 3.94
N LEU A 18 -5.80 4.19 4.31
CA LEU A 18 -7.09 3.50 4.44
C LEU A 18 -8.00 4.16 5.49
N LYS A 19 -7.43 4.58 6.62
CA LYS A 19 -8.16 5.28 7.68
C LYS A 19 -8.60 6.69 7.28
N THR A 20 -7.79 7.39 6.49
CA THR A 20 -8.08 8.78 6.09
C THR A 20 -8.97 8.87 4.85
N GLN A 21 -8.95 7.85 3.99
CA GLN A 21 -9.67 7.83 2.73
C GLN A 21 -10.40 6.49 2.55
N PRO A 22 -11.43 6.22 3.36
CA PRO A 22 -12.20 4.97 3.26
C PRO A 22 -12.90 4.80 1.90
N THR A 23 -13.12 5.90 1.17
CA THR A 23 -13.75 5.92 -0.16
C THR A 23 -12.76 5.68 -1.29
N LEU A 24 -11.44 5.63 -1.03
CA LEU A 24 -10.40 5.50 -2.06
C LEU A 24 -10.68 4.31 -2.98
N PHE A 25 -11.21 3.23 -2.40
CA PHE A 25 -11.50 1.99 -3.09
C PHE A 25 -12.97 1.80 -3.46
N GLN A 26 -13.86 2.63 -2.92
CA GLN A 26 -15.29 2.58 -3.25
C GLN A 26 -15.58 3.10 -4.66
N ASN A 27 -14.74 4.01 -5.17
CA ASN A 27 -14.94 4.62 -6.49
C ASN A 27 -14.14 3.96 -7.63
N GLY A 28 -13.13 3.14 -7.32
CA GLY A 28 -12.20 2.59 -8.31
C GLY A 28 -12.31 1.09 -8.56
N LEU A 29 -12.85 0.31 -7.61
CA LEU A 29 -13.01 -1.12 -7.76
C LEU A 29 -14.44 -1.39 -8.21
N HIS A 30 -14.62 -1.53 -9.53
CA HIS A 30 -15.84 -2.05 -10.15
C HIS A 30 -16.44 -3.15 -9.26
N ALA A 31 -17.65 -2.90 -8.76
CA ALA A 31 -18.41 -3.72 -7.83
C ALA A 31 -18.80 -5.08 -8.45
N ASN A 32 -17.81 -5.91 -8.70
CA ASN A 32 -17.95 -7.29 -9.15
C ASN A 32 -17.24 -8.17 -8.12
N GLU A 33 -17.64 -9.45 -8.00
CA GLU A 33 -17.30 -10.40 -6.92
C GLU A 33 -15.79 -10.61 -6.65
N LYS A 34 -14.89 -9.97 -7.41
CA LYS A 34 -13.42 -9.95 -7.24
C LYS A 34 -12.88 -8.75 -6.46
N SER A 35 -13.72 -7.90 -5.86
CA SER A 35 -13.25 -6.66 -5.23
C SER A 35 -12.26 -6.89 -4.07
N GLY A 36 -12.43 -7.97 -3.30
CA GLY A 36 -11.51 -8.33 -2.22
C GLY A 36 -10.12 -8.78 -2.71
N GLU A 37 -10.06 -9.58 -3.78
CA GLU A 37 -8.80 -10.03 -4.38
C GLU A 37 -8.03 -8.86 -5.01
N ALA A 38 -8.75 -7.99 -5.72
CA ALA A 38 -8.15 -6.80 -6.32
C ALA A 38 -7.64 -5.80 -5.26
N MET A 39 -8.37 -5.66 -4.15
CA MET A 39 -7.90 -4.89 -2.99
C MET A 39 -6.62 -5.48 -2.39
N ALA A 40 -6.59 -6.80 -2.15
CA ALA A 40 -5.43 -7.46 -1.58
C ALA A 40 -4.19 -7.25 -2.46
N ARG A 41 -4.33 -7.44 -3.78
CA ARG A 41 -3.24 -7.19 -4.75
C ARG A 41 -2.77 -5.74 -4.76
N PHE A 42 -3.70 -4.77 -4.67
CA PHE A 42 -3.32 -3.37 -4.57
C PHE A 42 -2.47 -3.12 -3.31
N CYS A 43 -2.91 -3.62 -2.16
CA CYS A 43 -2.20 -3.44 -0.89
C CYS A 43 -0.79 -4.05 -0.95
N GLU A 44 -0.66 -5.26 -1.51
CA GLU A 44 0.64 -5.91 -1.73
C GLU A 44 1.55 -5.07 -2.62
N GLN A 45 1.06 -4.64 -3.78
CA GLN A 45 1.82 -3.82 -4.73
C GLN A 45 2.23 -2.47 -4.13
N PHE A 46 1.37 -1.85 -3.33
CA PHE A 46 1.68 -0.60 -2.65
C PHE A 46 2.84 -0.79 -1.66
N ILE A 47 2.77 -1.83 -0.82
CA ILE A 47 3.81 -2.12 0.18
C ILE A 47 5.15 -2.37 -0.52
N GLU A 48 5.16 -3.18 -1.58
CA GLU A 48 6.37 -3.47 -2.36
C GLU A 48 6.97 -2.21 -2.98
N ALA A 49 6.18 -1.45 -3.74
CA ALA A 49 6.67 -0.28 -4.45
C ALA A 49 7.14 0.82 -3.48
N TYR A 50 6.37 1.08 -2.42
CA TYR A 50 6.69 2.16 -1.49
C TYR A 50 7.87 1.78 -0.57
N SER A 51 7.99 0.51 -0.17
CA SER A 51 9.16 0.06 0.60
C SER A 51 10.45 0.15 -0.22
N ALA A 52 10.41 -0.20 -1.52
CA ALA A 52 11.54 -0.02 -2.43
C ALA A 52 11.94 1.47 -2.56
N TYR A 53 10.96 2.35 -2.80
CA TYR A 53 11.19 3.79 -2.85
C TYR A 53 11.80 4.34 -1.55
N LEU A 54 11.26 3.93 -0.40
CA LEU A 54 11.77 4.36 0.90
C LEU A 54 13.23 3.90 1.10
N PHE A 55 13.52 2.64 0.77
CA PHE A 55 14.86 2.09 0.85
C PHE A 55 15.84 2.86 -0.04
N GLU A 56 15.50 3.09 -1.31
CA GLU A 56 16.33 3.85 -2.24
C GLU A 56 16.58 5.28 -1.76
N ARG A 57 15.55 5.97 -1.28
CA ARG A 57 15.64 7.36 -0.80
C ARG A 57 16.62 7.55 0.36
N VAL A 58 16.82 6.52 1.20
CA VAL A 58 17.75 6.58 2.34
C VAL A 58 19.19 6.27 1.93
N HIS A 59 19.40 5.63 0.78
CA HIS A 59 20.72 5.25 0.27
C HIS A 59 21.19 6.13 -0.91
N GLN A 60 20.42 7.15 -1.27
CA GLN A 60 20.82 8.26 -2.13
C GLN A 60 21.57 9.33 -1.32
#